data_AF-A0A2V6QTF2-F1
#
_entry.id   AF-A0A2V6QTF2-F1
#
_cell.length_a   1.000
_cell.length_b   1.000
_cell.length_c   1.000
_cell.angle_alpha   90.00
_cell.angle_beta   90.00
_cell.angle_gamma   90.00
#
_symmetry.space_group_name_H-M   'P 1'
#
loop_
_entity.id
_entity.type
_entity.pdbx_description
1 polymer ?
#
loop_
_entity_poly.entity_id
_entity_poly.type
_entity_poly.pdbx_seq_one_letter_code
_entity_poly.pdbx_strand_id
1 'polypeptide(L)'
;MARRRGHVAPATVLPRRSRDSRAGRAPRVASVRIPTGCPGGIIAAGDGSRLRAAGFAMPKPLVPVAGVPLIEWVIGNFLAAGITSLVAIVNEQARECRDLVHARFPDLDAEVIVKTTPSSLESFFEINRRLGGGRALVSTVDAWCRTDDFVRFVEAALRRPPDASVLAVTPLVADESPLWVDVDAASRVRALGGTAGTHVTAGMYLFSARARAATPPPLGRLREFLAWLHRQGEPFYAETIENVVDVDHGSDVALAEALAGSGRRVNLHGR
;
A
#
# COMPACT_ATOMS: atom_id res chain seq x y z
N MET A 1 -78.96 -50.94 21.10
CA MET A 1 -79.24 -50.44 22.47
C MET A 1 -78.11 -49.51 22.91
N ALA A 2 -78.48 -48.35 23.46
CA ALA A 2 -77.77 -47.43 24.39
C ALA A 2 -76.24 -47.18 24.24
N ARG A 3 -75.82 -45.94 23.87
CA ARG A 3 -75.37 -44.79 24.72
C ARG A 3 -73.82 -44.72 24.86
N ARG A 4 -73.15 -43.70 24.26
CA ARG A 4 -72.57 -42.46 24.88
C ARG A 4 -71.58 -42.76 26.02
N ARG A 5 -70.38 -42.17 26.17
CA ARG A 5 -69.68 -40.96 25.66
C ARG A 5 -68.21 -41.06 26.12
N GLY A 6 -67.29 -40.36 25.47
CA GLY A 6 -65.95 -40.07 26.01
C GLY A 6 -65.09 -39.32 24.99
N HIS A 7 -65.04 -38.00 25.10
CA HIS A 7 -64.27 -37.10 24.23
C HIS A 7 -62.96 -36.75 24.95
N VAL A 8 -61.81 -37.02 24.34
CA VAL A 8 -60.50 -36.48 24.72
C VAL A 8 -59.80 -36.02 23.44
N ALA A 9 -59.47 -34.74 23.36
CA ALA A 9 -58.80 -34.11 22.23
C ALA A 9 -57.29 -34.49 22.21
N PRO A 10 -56.67 -34.73 21.03
CA PRO A 10 -55.24 -34.96 20.95
C PRO A 10 -54.46 -33.66 20.72
N ALA A 11 -53.27 -33.63 21.32
CA ALA A 11 -52.30 -32.54 21.27
C ALA A 11 -51.75 -32.27 19.86
N THR A 12 -51.61 -30.99 19.55
CA THR A 12 -51.10 -30.46 18.29
C THR A 12 -49.60 -30.74 18.13
N VAL A 13 -49.24 -31.49 17.10
CA VAL A 13 -47.86 -31.77 16.67
C VAL A 13 -47.32 -30.57 15.88
N LEU A 14 -46.26 -29.93 16.38
CA LEU A 14 -45.50 -28.90 15.66
C LEU A 14 -44.59 -29.52 14.59
N PRO A 15 -44.50 -28.96 13.37
CA PRO A 15 -43.67 -29.52 12.31
C PRO A 15 -42.18 -29.17 12.50
N ARG A 16 -41.34 -30.20 12.30
CA ARG A 16 -39.87 -30.13 12.26
C ARG A 16 -39.41 -29.18 11.14
N ARG A 17 -38.70 -28.11 11.51
CA ARG A 17 -38.00 -27.24 10.55
C ARG A 17 -36.80 -27.97 9.95
N SER A 18 -36.81 -28.11 8.62
CA SER A 18 -35.68 -28.48 7.78
C SER A 18 -34.55 -27.46 7.94
N ARG A 19 -33.36 -27.92 8.34
CA ARG A 19 -32.12 -27.13 8.29
C ARG A 19 -31.63 -27.07 6.85
N ASP A 20 -32.09 -26.06 6.14
CA ASP A 20 -31.59 -25.72 4.82
C ASP A 20 -30.18 -25.11 4.98
N SER A 21 -29.17 -25.88 4.62
CA SER A 21 -27.76 -25.52 4.75
C SER A 21 -27.35 -24.64 3.57
N ARG A 22 -27.68 -23.35 3.66
CA ARG A 22 -27.09 -22.32 2.79
C ARG A 22 -25.67 -22.04 3.28
N ALA A 23 -24.71 -22.78 2.72
CA ALA A 23 -23.31 -22.38 2.75
C ALA A 23 -23.19 -20.99 2.13
N GLY A 24 -22.93 -19.98 2.97
CA GLY A 24 -22.67 -18.62 2.55
C GLY A 24 -21.43 -18.59 1.67
N ARG A 25 -21.64 -18.46 0.36
CA ARG A 25 -20.55 -18.21 -0.60
C ARG A 25 -20.03 -16.80 -0.30
N ALA A 26 -18.79 -16.71 0.20
CA ALA A 26 -18.12 -15.43 0.36
C ALA A 26 -18.19 -14.63 -0.95
N PRO A 27 -18.36 -13.29 -0.92
CA PRO A 27 -18.36 -12.50 -2.12
C PRO A 27 -17.02 -12.71 -2.82
N ARG A 28 -17.05 -13.24 -4.05
CA ARG A 28 -15.87 -13.21 -4.92
C ARG A 28 -15.61 -11.75 -5.23
N VAL A 29 -14.56 -11.18 -4.64
CA VAL A 29 -13.98 -9.92 -5.10
C VAL A 29 -13.63 -10.15 -6.57
N ALA A 30 -14.29 -9.41 -7.45
CA ALA A 30 -13.96 -9.43 -8.87
C ALA A 30 -12.53 -8.94 -8.98
N SER A 31 -11.61 -9.81 -9.41
CA SER A 31 -10.22 -9.43 -9.68
C SER A 31 -10.24 -8.32 -10.71
N VAL A 32 -9.97 -7.09 -10.29
CA VAL A 32 -9.74 -5.97 -11.20
C VAL A 32 -8.50 -6.35 -11.99
N ARG A 33 -8.66 -6.60 -13.29
CA ARG A 33 -7.50 -6.75 -14.17
C ARG A 33 -6.84 -5.38 -14.27
N ILE A 34 -5.69 -5.22 -13.62
CA ILE A 34 -4.82 -4.08 -13.86
C ILE A 34 -4.58 -3.98 -15.37
N PRO A 35 -4.67 -2.78 -15.99
CA PRO A 35 -4.25 -2.61 -17.36
C PRO A 35 -2.84 -3.17 -17.50
N THR A 36 -2.68 -4.21 -18.33
CA THR A 36 -1.40 -4.86 -18.59
C THR A 36 -0.34 -3.79 -18.88
N GLY A 37 0.69 -3.69 -18.04
CA GLY A 37 1.84 -2.82 -18.28
C GLY A 37 1.96 -1.54 -17.45
N CYS A 38 1.28 -1.38 -16.30
CA CYS A 38 1.64 -0.33 -15.33
C CYS A 38 2.87 -0.79 -14.52
N PRO A 39 4.06 -0.19 -14.69
CA PRO A 39 5.27 -0.60 -13.97
C PRO A 39 5.29 -0.02 -12.55
N GLY A 40 6.06 -0.68 -11.69
CA GLY A 40 6.20 -0.31 -10.28
C GLY A 40 7.58 0.25 -9.95
N GLY A 41 7.64 1.34 -9.20
CA GLY A 41 8.85 1.97 -8.71
C GLY A 41 9.00 1.81 -7.19
N ILE A 42 10.21 1.51 -6.70
CA ILE A 42 10.50 1.48 -5.26
C ILE A 42 11.66 2.40 -4.94
N ILE A 43 11.41 3.37 -4.06
CA ILE A 43 12.44 4.30 -3.54
C ILE A 43 12.91 3.79 -2.19
N ALA A 44 14.13 3.25 -2.16
CA ALA A 44 14.75 2.62 -0.99
C ALA A 44 16.16 3.20 -0.69
N ALA A 45 16.41 4.43 -1.15
CA ALA A 45 17.67 5.17 -1.03
C ALA A 45 17.71 6.14 0.17
N GLY A 46 16.83 5.96 1.17
CA GLY A 46 16.93 6.68 2.44
C GLY A 46 18.11 6.19 3.27
N ASP A 47 18.72 7.06 4.08
CA ASP A 47 19.86 6.66 4.89
C ASP A 47 19.47 5.74 6.06
N GLY A 48 18.24 5.81 6.60
CA GLY A 48 17.83 5.00 7.75
C GLY A 48 18.60 5.31 9.03
N SER A 49 19.13 6.53 9.18
CA SER A 49 19.94 6.97 10.32
C SER A 49 19.26 6.76 11.67
N ARG A 50 17.95 7.04 11.75
CA ARG A 50 17.12 6.84 12.95
C ARG A 50 17.01 5.36 13.35
N LEU A 51 16.77 4.46 12.40
CA LEU A 51 16.78 3.02 12.65
C LEU A 51 18.15 2.53 13.10
N ARG A 52 19.24 3.01 12.49
CA ARG A 52 20.60 2.67 12.96
C ARG A 52 20.85 3.13 14.40
N ALA A 53 20.41 4.34 14.75
CA ALA A 53 20.53 4.86 16.12
C ALA A 53 19.73 4.02 17.13
N ALA A 54 18.63 3.39 16.69
CA ALA A 54 17.85 2.42 17.47
C ALA A 54 18.46 1.01 17.52
N GLY A 55 19.62 0.77 16.90
CA GLY A 55 20.35 -0.50 16.97
C GLY A 55 20.11 -1.47 15.82
N PHE A 56 19.39 -1.06 14.77
CA PHE A 56 19.24 -1.88 13.55
C PHE A 56 20.56 -1.86 12.76
N ALA A 57 21.25 -3.00 12.72
CA ALA A 57 22.57 -3.12 12.08
C ALA A 57 22.51 -3.22 10.55
N MET A 58 21.34 -3.58 10.01
CA MET A 58 21.10 -3.69 8.56
C MET A 58 20.65 -2.34 7.96
N PRO A 59 20.82 -2.14 6.65
CA PRO A 59 20.24 -1.01 5.96
C PRO A 59 18.70 -1.05 6.01
N LYS A 60 18.07 0.14 5.98
CA LYS A 60 16.61 0.33 6.11
C LYS A 60 15.75 -0.64 5.27
N PRO A 61 16.02 -0.87 3.97
CA PRO A 61 15.20 -1.79 3.17
C PRO A 61 15.17 -3.23 3.69
N LEU A 62 16.17 -3.61 4.50
CA LEU A 62 16.33 -4.94 5.08
C LEU A 62 15.85 -5.04 6.53
N VAL A 63 15.38 -3.94 7.13
CA VAL A 63 14.78 -3.97 8.46
C VAL A 63 13.54 -4.88 8.42
N PRO A 64 13.44 -5.88 9.32
CA PRO A 64 12.30 -6.79 9.33
C PRO A 64 11.11 -6.17 10.05
N VAL A 65 9.92 -6.40 9.50
CA VAL A 65 8.64 -6.26 10.19
C VAL A 65 7.99 -7.63 10.18
N ALA A 66 7.74 -8.19 11.36
CA ALA A 66 7.16 -9.52 11.55
C ALA A 66 7.99 -10.62 10.85
N GLY A 67 9.32 -10.46 10.86
CA GLY A 67 10.28 -11.38 10.26
C GLY A 67 10.47 -11.23 8.75
N VAL A 68 9.78 -10.29 8.09
CA VAL A 68 9.89 -10.05 6.64
C VAL A 68 10.52 -8.67 6.40
N PRO A 69 11.59 -8.56 5.58
CA PRO A 69 12.21 -7.29 5.23
C PRO A 69 11.22 -6.28 4.61
N LEU A 70 11.39 -4.99 4.89
CA LEU A 70 10.55 -3.92 4.30
C LEU A 70 10.48 -4.00 2.76
N ILE A 71 11.60 -4.24 2.09
CA ILE A 71 11.61 -4.38 0.62
C ILE A 71 10.77 -5.56 0.14
N GLU A 72 10.78 -6.68 0.87
CA GLU A 72 9.97 -7.86 0.54
C GLU A 72 8.48 -7.58 0.75
N TRP A 73 8.11 -6.83 1.80
CA TRP A 73 6.73 -6.36 1.99
C TRP A 73 6.25 -5.52 0.80
N VAL A 74 7.05 -4.55 0.36
CA VAL A 74 6.69 -3.69 -0.76
C VAL A 74 6.56 -4.51 -2.04
N ILE A 75 7.54 -5.36 -2.37
CA ILE A 75 7.48 -6.22 -3.57
C ILE A 75 6.25 -7.14 -3.51
N GLY A 76 5.98 -7.77 -2.36
CA GLY A 76 4.79 -8.59 -2.16
C GLY A 76 3.49 -7.83 -2.40
N ASN A 77 3.42 -6.57 -1.97
CA ASN A 77 2.28 -5.68 -2.21
C ASN A 77 2.10 -5.36 -3.71
N PHE A 78 3.17 -5.04 -4.43
CA PHE A 78 3.13 -4.84 -5.89
C PHE A 78 2.67 -6.11 -6.62
N LEU A 79 3.22 -7.27 -6.26
CA LEU A 79 2.84 -8.56 -6.85
C LEU A 79 1.37 -8.91 -6.57
N ALA A 80 0.89 -8.68 -5.34
CA ALA A 80 -0.50 -8.91 -4.96
C ALA A 80 -1.47 -7.99 -5.71
N ALA A 81 -1.03 -6.77 -6.05
CA ALA A 81 -1.78 -5.90 -6.94
C ALA A 81 -1.74 -6.38 -8.41
N GLY A 82 -0.76 -7.20 -8.80
CA GLY A 82 -0.59 -7.68 -10.18
C GLY A 82 0.44 -6.89 -10.99
N ILE A 83 1.33 -6.16 -10.32
CA ILE A 83 2.44 -5.43 -10.94
C ILE A 83 3.69 -6.30 -10.86
N THR A 84 4.17 -6.75 -12.02
CA THR A 84 5.26 -7.73 -12.14
C THR A 84 6.50 -7.19 -12.85
N SER A 85 6.56 -5.90 -13.15
CA SER A 85 7.74 -5.22 -13.69
C SER A 85 8.09 -4.07 -12.77
N LEU A 86 9.22 -4.18 -12.08
CA LEU A 86 9.64 -3.29 -11.00
C LEU A 86 11.01 -2.67 -11.26
N VAL A 87 11.15 -1.39 -10.92
CA VAL A 87 12.44 -0.72 -10.80
C VAL A 87 12.60 -0.20 -9.38
N ALA A 88 13.56 -0.73 -8.65
CA ALA A 88 13.92 -0.29 -7.32
C ALA A 88 15.24 0.49 -7.34
N ILE A 89 15.39 1.45 -6.43
CA ILE A 89 16.69 2.09 -6.17
C ILE A 89 17.04 1.98 -4.68
N VAL A 90 18.25 1.49 -4.41
CA VAL A 90 18.83 1.36 -3.07
C VAL A 90 20.15 2.13 -2.99
N ASN A 91 20.50 2.61 -1.81
CA ASN A 91 21.81 3.21 -1.57
C ASN A 91 22.94 2.18 -1.74
N GLU A 92 24.16 2.67 -1.95
CA GLU A 92 25.34 1.81 -2.15
C GLU A 92 25.64 0.91 -0.94
N GLN A 93 25.37 1.40 0.27
CA GLN A 93 25.52 0.64 1.52
C GLN A 93 24.50 -0.50 1.63
N ALA A 94 23.42 -0.46 0.85
CA ALA A 94 22.39 -1.48 0.79
C ALA A 94 22.53 -2.39 -0.45
N ARG A 95 23.74 -2.54 -1.00
CA ARG A 95 24.00 -3.39 -2.19
C ARG A 95 23.47 -4.81 -2.03
N GLU A 96 23.59 -5.39 -0.84
CA GLU A 96 23.07 -6.73 -0.51
C GLU A 96 21.55 -6.87 -0.73
N CYS A 97 20.80 -5.76 -0.65
CA CYS A 97 19.37 -5.74 -0.95
C CYS A 97 19.08 -6.14 -2.40
N ARG A 98 19.95 -5.77 -3.35
CA ARG A 98 19.81 -6.23 -4.75
C ARG A 98 19.88 -7.75 -4.82
N ASP A 99 20.90 -8.32 -4.20
CA ASP A 99 21.16 -9.76 -4.31
C ASP A 99 20.05 -10.56 -3.61
N LEU A 100 19.55 -10.06 -2.47
CA LEU A 100 18.38 -10.61 -1.77
C LEU A 100 17.12 -10.57 -2.64
N VAL A 101 16.82 -9.46 -3.31
CA VAL A 101 15.63 -9.34 -4.18
C VAL A 101 15.67 -10.37 -5.31
N HIS A 102 16.81 -10.51 -6.00
CA HIS A 102 16.93 -11.48 -7.09
C HIS A 102 16.88 -12.94 -6.59
N ALA A 103 17.39 -13.22 -5.40
CA ALA A 103 17.32 -14.55 -4.80
C ALA A 103 15.90 -14.93 -4.34
N ARG A 104 15.15 -13.96 -3.80
CA ARG A 104 13.78 -14.18 -3.27
C ARG A 104 12.71 -14.17 -4.35
N PHE A 105 12.90 -13.40 -5.41
CA PHE A 105 11.94 -13.22 -6.51
C PHE A 105 12.59 -13.50 -7.88
N PRO A 106 13.04 -14.73 -8.15
CA PRO A 106 13.78 -15.05 -9.38
C PRO A 106 12.96 -14.89 -10.67
N ASP A 107 11.63 -15.02 -10.59
CA ASP A 107 10.72 -14.90 -11.74
C ASP A 107 10.16 -13.48 -11.95
N LEU A 108 10.53 -12.53 -11.08
CA LEU A 108 10.09 -11.15 -11.16
C LEU A 108 11.00 -10.38 -12.12
N ASP A 109 10.39 -9.64 -13.06
CA ASP A 109 11.10 -8.63 -13.85
C ASP A 109 11.42 -7.44 -12.94
N ALA A 110 12.51 -7.55 -12.18
CA ALA A 110 12.99 -6.53 -11.26
C ALA A 110 14.37 -6.03 -11.66
N GLU A 111 14.47 -4.71 -11.83
CA GLU A 111 15.73 -4.00 -11.90
C GLU A 111 16.01 -3.31 -10.57
N VAL A 112 17.18 -3.56 -9.97
CA VAL A 112 17.58 -2.87 -8.73
C VAL A 112 18.82 -2.02 -9.00
N ILE A 113 18.61 -0.71 -9.01
CA ILE A 113 19.64 0.32 -9.13
C ILE A 113 20.34 0.44 -7.77
N VAL A 114 21.66 0.26 -7.75
CA VAL A 114 22.49 0.54 -6.57
C VAL A 114 23.16 1.89 -6.78
N LYS A 115 22.62 2.94 -6.16
CA LYS A 115 23.10 4.32 -6.31
C LYS A 115 22.65 5.18 -5.14
N THR A 116 23.62 5.81 -4.48
CA THR A 116 23.34 6.86 -3.48
C THR A 116 22.91 8.13 -4.20
N THR A 117 21.73 8.67 -3.88
CA THR A 117 21.21 9.90 -4.48
C THR A 117 21.11 11.02 -3.44
N PRO A 118 21.26 12.30 -3.83
CA PRO A 118 21.18 13.43 -2.89
C PRO A 118 19.83 13.59 -2.19
N SER A 119 18.75 13.09 -2.81
CA SER A 119 17.40 13.22 -2.27
C SER A 119 16.45 12.15 -2.81
N SER A 120 15.28 12.02 -2.17
CA SER A 120 14.20 11.14 -2.65
C SER A 120 13.63 11.56 -4.01
N LEU A 121 13.71 12.84 -4.37
CA LEU A 121 13.30 13.30 -5.70
C LEU A 121 14.29 12.82 -6.77
N GLU A 122 15.59 12.90 -6.50
CA GLU A 122 16.60 12.35 -7.40
C GLU A 122 16.46 10.83 -7.52
N SER A 123 16.17 10.11 -6.42
CA SER A 123 15.85 8.68 -6.48
C SER A 123 14.64 8.40 -7.38
N PHE A 124 13.58 9.20 -7.26
CA PHE A 124 12.41 9.11 -8.11
C PHE A 124 12.77 9.30 -9.60
N PHE A 125 13.58 10.30 -9.94
CA PHE A 125 14.00 10.51 -11.33
C PHE A 125 14.86 9.37 -11.88
N GLU A 126 15.74 8.78 -11.06
CA GLU A 126 16.54 7.63 -11.47
C GLU A 126 15.68 6.42 -11.85
N ILE A 127 14.69 6.06 -11.03
CA ILE A 127 13.77 4.95 -11.35
C ILE A 127 12.83 5.33 -12.49
N ASN A 128 12.33 6.56 -12.52
CA ASN A 128 11.33 7.01 -13.50
C ASN A 128 11.83 6.91 -14.95
N ARG A 129 13.15 7.09 -15.17
CA ARG A 129 13.78 6.91 -16.49
C ARG A 129 13.72 5.47 -17.02
N ARG A 130 13.55 4.47 -16.14
CA ARG A 130 13.53 3.04 -16.49
C ARG A 130 12.12 2.45 -16.52
N LEU A 131 11.17 3.11 -15.85
CA LEU A 131 9.74 2.73 -15.79
C LEU A 131 8.95 2.95 -17.10
N GLY A 132 9.60 3.11 -18.26
CA GLY A 132 8.93 3.30 -19.55
C GLY A 132 7.95 4.50 -19.60
N GLY A 133 7.02 4.48 -20.58
CA GLY A 133 5.96 5.49 -20.70
C GLY A 133 4.70 5.16 -19.89
N GLY A 134 3.73 6.09 -19.84
CA GLY A 134 2.42 5.85 -19.21
C GLY A 134 2.37 6.13 -17.70
N ARG A 135 1.33 5.63 -17.02
CA ARG A 135 1.22 5.72 -15.55
C ARG A 135 2.22 4.77 -14.89
N ALA A 136 2.69 5.10 -13.69
CA ALA A 136 3.50 4.18 -12.88
C ALA A 136 3.11 4.30 -11.41
N LEU A 137 3.10 3.16 -10.72
CA LEU A 137 2.89 3.12 -9.27
C LEU A 137 4.25 3.18 -8.57
N VAL A 138 4.44 4.11 -7.65
CA VAL A 138 5.70 4.29 -6.91
C VAL A 138 5.43 4.22 -5.42
N SER A 139 6.26 3.47 -4.70
CA SER A 139 6.25 3.42 -3.23
C SER A 139 7.62 3.79 -2.67
N THR A 140 7.65 4.50 -1.55
CA THR A 140 8.83 4.51 -0.68
C THR A 140 8.88 3.19 0.10
N VAL A 141 10.09 2.77 0.50
CA VAL A 141 10.29 1.46 1.16
C VAL A 141 9.82 1.42 2.62
N ASP A 142 9.69 2.59 3.24
CA ASP A 142 9.26 2.77 4.63
C ASP A 142 7.77 2.76 4.85
N ALA A 143 6.98 3.02 3.82
CA ALA A 143 5.53 3.06 3.92
C ALA A 143 4.97 1.65 4.06
N TRP A 144 4.94 1.13 5.29
CA TRP A 144 4.43 -0.19 5.59
C TRP A 144 2.91 -0.15 5.77
N CYS A 145 2.19 -1.05 5.09
CA CYS A 145 0.77 -1.29 5.29
C CYS A 145 0.44 -2.76 5.00
N ARG A 146 -0.78 -3.19 5.36
CA ARG A 146 -1.25 -4.54 5.06
C ARG A 146 -1.46 -4.69 3.55
N THR A 147 -1.14 -5.88 3.03
CA THR A 147 -1.29 -6.18 1.60
C THR A 147 -2.71 -5.96 1.07
N ASP A 148 -3.74 -6.37 1.82
CA ASP A 148 -5.13 -6.13 1.40
C ASP A 148 -5.47 -4.64 1.31
N ASP A 149 -4.86 -3.80 2.15
CA ASP A 149 -5.09 -2.36 2.15
C ASP A 149 -4.40 -1.72 0.94
N PHE A 150 -3.17 -2.15 0.64
CA PHE A 150 -2.45 -1.74 -0.58
C PHE A 150 -3.21 -2.10 -1.85
N VAL A 151 -3.70 -3.34 -1.95
CA VAL A 151 -4.46 -3.81 -3.13
C VAL A 151 -5.73 -2.97 -3.31
N ARG A 152 -6.50 -2.72 -2.24
CA ARG A 152 -7.70 -1.86 -2.32
C ARG A 152 -7.37 -0.44 -2.78
N PHE A 153 -6.26 0.13 -2.30
CA PHE A 153 -5.75 1.41 -2.78
C PHE A 153 -5.47 1.37 -4.29
N VAL A 154 -4.71 0.39 -4.78
CA VAL A 154 -4.36 0.31 -6.21
C VAL A 154 -5.61 0.14 -7.07
N GLU A 155 -6.53 -0.73 -6.67
CA GLU A 155 -7.81 -0.92 -7.38
C GLU A 155 -8.62 0.38 -7.46
N ALA A 156 -8.66 1.17 -6.37
CA ALA A 156 -9.36 2.46 -6.35
C ALA A 156 -8.64 3.52 -7.21
N ALA A 157 -7.31 3.60 -7.10
CA ALA A 157 -6.49 4.53 -7.87
C ALA A 157 -6.58 4.29 -9.39
N LEU A 158 -6.73 3.03 -9.80
CA LEU A 158 -6.92 2.66 -11.22
C LEU A 158 -8.30 3.05 -11.77
N ARG A 159 -9.32 3.23 -10.92
CA ARG A 159 -10.65 3.73 -11.33
C ARG A 159 -10.71 5.25 -11.51
N ARG A 160 -9.69 5.98 -11.04
CA ARG A 160 -9.58 7.43 -11.24
C ARG A 160 -9.22 7.77 -12.69
N PRO A 161 -9.47 9.00 -13.16
CA PRO A 161 -9.16 9.42 -14.53
C PRO A 161 -7.72 9.06 -14.93
N PRO A 162 -7.48 8.54 -16.14
CA PRO A 162 -6.17 8.01 -16.55
C PRO A 162 -5.07 9.08 -16.67
N ASP A 163 -5.47 10.34 -16.82
CA ASP A 163 -4.62 11.53 -16.86
C ASP A 163 -4.36 12.14 -15.47
N ALA A 164 -4.97 11.61 -14.42
CA ALA A 164 -4.79 12.07 -13.05
C ALA A 164 -3.76 11.22 -12.29
N SER A 165 -3.01 11.90 -11.42
CA SER A 165 -2.21 11.25 -10.39
C SER A 165 -3.07 10.92 -9.17
N VAL A 166 -2.72 9.87 -8.44
CA VAL A 166 -3.42 9.45 -7.22
C VAL A 166 -2.44 9.28 -6.07
N LEU A 167 -2.76 9.84 -4.92
CA LEU A 167 -1.98 9.73 -3.69
C LEU A 167 -2.65 8.71 -2.77
N ALA A 168 -1.89 7.78 -2.23
CA ALA A 168 -2.32 7.14 -0.99
C ALA A 168 -2.21 8.19 0.13
N VAL A 169 -3.27 8.30 0.93
CA VAL A 169 -3.30 9.20 2.10
C VAL A 169 -3.72 8.44 3.34
N THR A 170 -3.33 8.93 4.51
CA THR A 170 -3.70 8.33 5.79
C THR A 170 -4.09 9.41 6.79
N PRO A 171 -5.08 9.16 7.68
CA PRO A 171 -5.34 10.01 8.82
C PRO A 171 -4.32 9.81 9.96
N LEU A 172 -3.52 8.73 9.91
CA LEU A 172 -2.49 8.44 10.90
C LEU A 172 -1.27 9.34 10.68
N VAL A 173 -1.10 10.33 11.56
CA VAL A 173 0.05 11.25 11.53
C VAL A 173 1.15 10.72 12.46
N ALA A 174 2.06 9.92 11.91
CA ALA A 174 3.24 9.41 12.60
C ALA A 174 4.57 10.00 12.08
N ASP A 175 4.56 10.68 10.92
CA ASP A 175 5.73 11.36 10.34
C ASP A 175 5.99 12.68 11.10
N GLU A 176 7.25 12.96 11.43
CA GLU A 176 7.71 14.22 12.03
C GLU A 176 7.62 15.41 11.07
N SER A 177 7.59 15.14 9.77
CA SER A 177 7.52 16.14 8.71
C SER A 177 6.47 15.74 7.67
N PRO A 178 5.19 15.65 8.05
CA PRO A 178 4.16 15.15 7.15
C PRO A 178 3.95 16.10 5.97
N LEU A 179 3.64 15.54 4.80
CA LEU A 179 3.06 16.32 3.70
C LEU A 179 1.54 16.28 3.82
N TRP A 180 0.98 17.35 4.36
CA TRP A 180 -0.47 17.50 4.52
C TRP A 180 -1.20 17.54 3.19
N VAL A 181 -2.40 16.96 3.19
CA VAL A 181 -3.31 16.90 2.04
C VAL A 181 -4.69 17.34 2.51
N ASP A 182 -5.28 18.25 1.77
CA ASP A 182 -6.70 18.58 1.90
C ASP A 182 -7.49 17.97 0.74
N VAL A 183 -8.60 17.32 1.07
CA VAL A 183 -9.33 16.44 0.17
C VAL A 183 -10.81 16.77 0.28
N ASP A 184 -11.48 16.91 -0.86
CA ASP A 184 -12.92 17.14 -0.89
C ASP A 184 -13.76 15.85 -0.84
N ALA A 185 -15.09 16.00 -0.81
CA ALA A 185 -16.03 14.88 -0.78
C ALA A 185 -15.95 13.92 -1.98
N ALA A 186 -15.33 14.32 -3.10
CA ALA A 186 -15.10 13.49 -4.28
C ALA A 186 -13.69 12.86 -4.31
N SER A 187 -12.96 12.96 -3.20
CA SER A 187 -11.56 12.56 -3.04
C SER A 187 -10.57 13.35 -3.91
N ARG A 188 -10.94 14.55 -4.37
CA ARG A 188 -10.03 15.42 -5.14
C ARG A 188 -9.17 16.23 -4.18
N VAL A 189 -7.87 16.31 -4.46
CA VAL A 189 -6.93 17.08 -3.65
C VAL A 189 -7.08 18.58 -3.93
N ARG A 190 -7.45 19.34 -2.91
CA ARG A 190 -7.65 20.79 -2.95
C ARG A 190 -6.37 21.56 -2.61
N ALA A 191 -5.61 21.04 -1.66
CA ALA A 191 -4.31 21.59 -1.28
C ALA A 191 -3.34 20.46 -0.93
N LEU A 192 -2.06 20.70 -1.18
CA LEU A 192 -0.98 19.77 -0.84
C LEU A 192 0.22 20.54 -0.30
N GLY A 193 0.63 20.21 0.93
CA GLY A 193 1.54 21.01 1.74
C GLY A 193 0.84 21.83 2.83
N GLY A 194 1.55 22.81 3.37
CA GLY A 194 1.07 23.62 4.51
C GLY A 194 1.39 22.98 5.87
N THR A 195 0.78 23.51 6.94
CA THR A 195 1.02 23.09 8.32
C THR A 195 -0.08 22.18 8.89
N ALA A 196 -1.20 22.03 8.17
CA ALA A 196 -2.33 21.19 8.56
C ALA A 196 -3.12 20.74 7.31
N GLY A 197 -3.89 19.67 7.46
CA GLY A 197 -4.76 19.09 6.42
C GLY A 197 -5.69 18.03 7.01
N THR A 198 -6.50 17.39 6.16
CA THR A 198 -7.39 16.29 6.59
C THR A 198 -6.64 14.96 6.68
N HIS A 199 -5.60 14.80 5.88
CA HIS A 199 -4.77 13.60 5.81
C HIS A 199 -3.31 13.99 5.55
N VAL A 200 -2.42 13.01 5.60
CA VAL A 200 -1.02 13.12 5.15
C VAL A 200 -0.74 12.10 4.05
N THR A 201 0.23 12.38 3.18
CA THR A 201 0.62 11.39 2.15
C THR A 201 1.22 10.14 2.78
N ALA A 202 0.91 8.98 2.21
CA ALA A 202 1.27 7.67 2.75
C ALA A 202 2.40 6.96 1.96
N GLY A 203 3.32 7.71 1.36
CA GLY A 203 4.50 7.15 0.66
C GLY A 203 4.21 6.36 -0.63
N MET A 204 2.95 6.25 -1.06
CA MET A 204 2.54 5.50 -2.26
C MET A 204 1.79 6.41 -3.24
N TYR A 205 2.14 6.32 -4.51
CA TYR A 205 1.73 7.29 -5.53
C TYR A 205 1.51 6.60 -6.87
N LEU A 206 0.32 6.74 -7.47
CA LEU A 206 0.09 6.38 -8.87
C LEU A 206 0.24 7.65 -9.71
N PHE A 207 1.40 7.84 -10.33
CA PHE A 207 1.67 9.02 -11.15
C PHE A 207 1.07 8.90 -12.54
N SER A 208 0.50 10.00 -13.04
CA SER A 208 0.12 10.14 -14.45
C SER A 208 1.36 10.20 -15.35
N ALA A 209 1.19 9.90 -16.64
CA ALA A 209 2.27 10.07 -17.62
C ALA A 209 2.77 11.52 -17.69
N ARG A 210 1.85 12.48 -17.52
CA ARG A 210 2.16 13.92 -17.54
C ARG A 210 3.01 14.33 -16.34
N ALA A 211 2.63 13.89 -15.13
CA ALA A 211 3.40 14.15 -13.92
C ALA A 211 4.81 13.55 -14.00
N ARG A 212 4.93 12.32 -14.52
CA ARG A 212 6.22 11.63 -14.72
C ARG A 212 7.13 12.33 -15.73
N ALA A 213 6.56 12.99 -16.73
CA ALA A 213 7.30 13.73 -17.76
C ALA A 213 7.62 15.18 -17.37
N ALA A 214 7.16 15.65 -16.20
CA ALA A 214 7.34 17.03 -15.79
C ALA A 214 8.79 17.31 -15.35
N THR A 215 9.29 18.49 -15.72
CA THR A 215 10.63 18.98 -15.34
C THR A 215 10.47 20.10 -14.32
N PRO A 216 10.67 19.84 -13.02
CA PRO A 216 10.55 20.88 -12.01
C PRO A 216 11.79 21.80 -11.98
N PRO A 217 11.70 22.96 -11.31
CA PRO A 217 12.90 23.68 -10.85
C PRO A 217 13.69 22.80 -9.85
N PRO A 218 14.89 23.23 -9.43
CA PRO A 218 15.62 22.54 -8.36
C PRO A 218 14.77 22.42 -7.09
N LEU A 219 14.49 21.18 -6.69
CA LEU A 219 13.72 20.81 -5.50
C LEU A 219 14.49 19.75 -4.72
N GLY A 220 14.28 19.69 -3.40
CA GLY A 220 14.92 18.75 -2.52
C GLY A 220 14.20 17.40 -2.52
N ARG A 221 13.11 17.30 -1.78
CA ARG A 221 12.43 16.01 -1.50
C ARG A 221 11.28 15.72 -2.48
N LEU A 222 10.93 14.44 -2.65
CA LEU A 222 9.77 14.02 -3.47
C LEU A 222 8.47 14.73 -3.07
N ARG A 223 8.26 14.99 -1.77
CA ARG A 223 7.10 15.76 -1.27
C ARG A 223 7.01 17.18 -1.84
N GLU A 224 8.15 17.83 -2.08
CA GLU A 224 8.18 19.17 -2.68
C GLU A 224 7.79 19.11 -4.16
N PHE A 225 8.18 18.05 -4.85
CA PHE A 225 7.77 17.79 -6.23
C PHE A 225 6.27 17.53 -6.34
N LEU A 226 5.68 16.75 -5.42
CA LEU A 226 4.21 16.59 -5.35
C LEU A 226 3.50 17.94 -5.18
N ALA A 227 3.98 18.77 -4.25
CA ALA A 227 3.42 20.10 -4.02
C ALA A 227 3.56 21.02 -5.23
N TRP A 228 4.70 20.93 -5.92
CA TRP A 228 4.94 21.67 -7.15
C TRP A 228 4.00 21.20 -8.27
N LEU A 229 3.87 19.89 -8.50
CA LEU A 229 2.96 19.32 -9.50
C LEU A 229 1.51 19.80 -9.31
N HIS A 230 1.03 19.79 -8.06
CA HIS A 230 -0.30 20.27 -7.71
C HIS A 230 -0.48 21.74 -8.10
N ARG A 231 0.50 22.60 -7.78
CA ARG A 231 0.51 24.02 -8.21
C ARG A 231 0.57 24.19 -9.73
N GLN A 232 1.19 23.26 -10.46
CA GLN A 232 1.20 23.24 -11.93
C GLN A 232 -0.09 22.63 -12.54
N GLY A 233 -1.13 22.42 -11.73
CA GLY A 233 -2.42 21.95 -12.19
C GLY A 233 -2.50 20.45 -12.44
N GLU A 234 -1.60 19.64 -11.88
CA GLU A 234 -1.78 18.18 -11.88
C GLU A 234 -3.07 17.79 -11.17
N PRO A 235 -3.99 17.10 -11.86
CA PRO A 235 -5.16 16.54 -11.20
C PRO A 235 -4.69 15.47 -10.23
N PHE A 236 -4.86 15.74 -8.94
CA PHE A 236 -4.63 14.76 -7.88
C PHE A 236 -5.95 14.29 -7.28
N TYR A 237 -6.07 12.97 -7.17
CA TYR A 237 -7.04 12.31 -6.29
C TYR A 237 -6.32 11.68 -5.11
N ALA A 238 -7.04 11.49 -4.01
CA ALA A 238 -6.57 10.80 -2.83
C ALA A 238 -7.38 9.51 -2.63
N GLU A 239 -6.71 8.46 -2.19
CA GLU A 239 -7.34 7.21 -1.76
C GLU A 239 -6.80 6.85 -0.39
N THR A 240 -7.69 6.64 0.58
CA THR A 240 -7.31 6.49 1.98
C THR A 240 -6.85 5.06 2.27
N ILE A 241 -5.68 4.94 2.88
CA ILE A 241 -5.22 3.73 3.57
C ILE A 241 -5.17 4.09 5.06
N GLU A 242 -6.09 3.52 5.85
CA GLU A 242 -6.27 3.86 7.26
C GLU A 242 -5.00 3.63 8.09
N ASN A 243 -4.30 2.52 7.82
CA ASN A 243 -3.15 2.09 8.59
C ASN A 243 -1.92 2.02 7.69
N VAL A 244 -1.17 3.12 7.65
CA VAL A 244 0.16 3.18 7.04
C VAL A 244 1.14 3.67 8.09
N VAL A 245 2.20 2.90 8.30
CA VAL A 245 3.27 3.22 9.24
C VAL A 245 4.49 3.61 8.41
N ASP A 246 4.99 4.82 8.64
CA ASP A 246 6.27 5.26 8.09
C ASP A 246 7.40 4.72 8.99
N VAL A 247 8.04 3.63 8.57
CA VAL A 247 8.98 2.89 9.41
C VAL A 247 10.33 3.62 9.45
N ASP A 248 10.50 4.50 10.43
CA ASP A 248 11.70 5.33 10.61
C ASP A 248 12.38 5.13 11.97
N HIS A 249 11.66 4.62 12.96
CA HIS A 249 12.13 4.35 14.31
C HIS A 249 11.81 2.93 14.76
N GLY A 250 12.47 2.47 15.82
CA GLY A 250 12.16 1.16 16.43
C GLY A 250 10.73 1.05 16.94
N SER A 251 10.11 2.15 17.39
CA SER A 251 8.69 2.19 17.76
C SER A 251 7.77 1.92 16.56
N ASP A 252 8.15 2.38 15.38
CA ASP A 252 7.36 2.23 14.15
C ASP A 252 7.40 0.78 13.67
N VAL A 253 8.57 0.12 13.81
CA VAL A 253 8.70 -1.33 13.59
C VAL A 253 7.74 -2.08 14.51
N ALA A 254 7.75 -1.78 15.82
CA ALA A 254 6.86 -2.45 16.78
C ALA A 254 5.36 -2.21 16.47
N LEU A 255 4.99 -1.00 16.03
CA LEU A 255 3.63 -0.68 15.61
C LEU A 255 3.22 -1.48 14.37
N ALA A 256 4.10 -1.52 13.35
CA ALA A 256 3.88 -2.29 12.13
C ALA A 256 3.74 -3.80 12.44
N GLU A 257 4.55 -4.33 13.35
CA GLU A 257 4.45 -5.73 13.81
C GLU A 257 3.13 -6.03 14.52
N ALA A 258 2.66 -5.15 15.39
CA ALA A 258 1.38 -5.29 16.05
C ALA A 258 0.21 -5.31 15.04
N LEU A 259 0.26 -4.44 14.02
CA LEU A 259 -0.73 -4.38 12.95
C LEU A 259 -0.66 -5.58 12.00
N ALA A 260 0.53 -6.16 11.80
CA ALA A 260 0.71 -7.40 11.05
C ALA A 260 0.08 -8.58 11.81
N GLY A 261 0.35 -8.68 13.12
CA GLY A 261 -0.12 -9.77 13.98
C GLY A 261 -1.62 -9.77 14.26
N SER A 262 -2.25 -8.60 14.37
CA SER A 262 -3.69 -8.47 14.65
C SER A 262 -4.60 -9.05 13.56
N GLY A 263 -4.07 -9.25 12.35
CA GLY A 263 -4.78 -9.91 11.25
C GLY A 263 -4.69 -11.43 11.22
N ARG A 264 -3.90 -12.06 12.11
CA ARG A 264 -3.62 -13.50 12.08
C ARG A 264 -4.61 -14.35 12.90
N ARG A 265 -5.65 -13.75 13.49
CA ARG A 265 -6.72 -14.48 14.19
C ARG A 265 -7.80 -15.01 13.23
N VAL A 266 -7.42 -15.91 12.32
CA VAL A 266 -8.37 -16.86 11.69
C VAL A 266 -7.66 -18.21 11.48
N ASN A 267 -8.05 -19.19 12.31
CA ASN A 267 -7.95 -20.65 12.17
C ASN A 267 -6.66 -21.29 11.64
N LEU A 268 -5.84 -21.77 12.58
CA LEU A 268 -5.05 -22.99 12.41
C LEU A 268 -5.21 -23.88 13.65
N HIS A 269 -6.38 -24.51 13.78
CA HIS A 269 -6.54 -25.84 14.42
C HIS A 269 -7.62 -26.56 13.61
N GLY A 270 -7.16 -27.30 12.62
CA GLY A 270 -7.96 -28.02 11.66
C GLY A 270 -7.14 -29.13 11.04
N ARG A 271 -6.52 -29.96 11.89
CA ARG A 271 -6.22 -31.39 11.73
C ARG A 271 -5.54 -31.88 12.99
#